data_AF-A0A849V545-F1
#
_entry.id   AF-A0A849V545-F1
#
_cell.length_a   1.000
_cell.length_b   1.000
_cell.length_c   1.000
_cell.angle_alpha   90.00
_cell.angle_beta   90.00
_cell.angle_gamma   90.00
#
_symmetry.space_group_name_H-M   'P 1'
#
loop_
_entity.id
_entity.type
_entity.pdbx_description
1 polymer ?
#
loop_
_entity_poly.entity_id
_entity_poly.type
_entity_poly.pdbx_seq_one_letter_code
_entity_poly.pdbx_strand_id
1 'polypeptide(L)'
;MKTKKEEFPARPTYKRYTAQFKEQALERADHDGIPKVSQDLGLAGVTLYAWRAKRRQTGQLFEDQKLQQAELARLKLVGQSPNG
;
A
#
# COMPACT_ATOMS: atom_id res chain seq x y z
N MET A 1 12.33 -42.12 22.67
CA MET A 1 12.84 -41.17 21.66
C MET A 1 11.77 -40.12 21.44
N LYS A 2 12.11 -38.83 21.51
CA LYS A 2 11.18 -37.69 21.46
C LYS A 2 10.85 -37.35 20.00
N THR A 3 9.66 -37.71 19.53
CA THR A 3 9.19 -37.29 18.21
C THR A 3 8.56 -35.90 18.35
N LYS A 4 9.34 -34.88 17.96
CA LYS A 4 8.97 -33.47 17.94
C LYS A 4 7.84 -33.31 16.92
N LYS A 5 6.63 -32.98 17.39
CA LYS A 5 5.52 -32.56 16.53
C LYS A 5 5.97 -31.31 15.78
N GLU A 6 6.21 -31.47 14.50
CA GLU A 6 6.37 -30.37 13.56
C GLU A 6 4.98 -29.76 13.36
N GLU A 7 4.62 -28.84 14.25
CA GLU A 7 3.46 -27.97 14.06
C GLU A 7 3.81 -26.98 12.95
N PHE A 8 3.42 -27.31 11.73
CA PHE A 8 3.36 -26.34 10.64
C PHE A 8 2.53 -25.14 11.13
N PRO A 9 3.09 -23.92 11.22
CA PRO A 9 2.35 -22.79 11.76
C PRO A 9 1.08 -22.63 10.94
N ALA A 10 -0.06 -22.74 11.63
CA ALA A 10 -1.37 -22.54 11.04
C ALA A 10 -1.33 -21.28 10.17
N ARG A 11 -1.79 -21.42 8.92
CA ARG A 11 -1.83 -20.34 7.91
C ARG A 11 -2.20 -19.03 8.62
N PRO A 12 -1.34 -18.00 8.60
CA PRO A 12 -1.54 -16.82 9.42
C PRO A 12 -2.92 -16.27 9.08
N THR A 13 -3.79 -16.25 10.09
CA THR A 13 -5.10 -15.65 9.97
C THR A 13 -4.84 -14.23 9.46
N TYR A 14 -5.31 -13.94 8.24
CA TYR A 14 -5.00 -12.66 7.62
C TYR A 14 -5.79 -11.60 8.38
N LYS A 15 -5.18 -11.04 9.44
CA LYS A 15 -5.74 -9.91 10.18
C LYS A 15 -6.06 -8.83 9.15
N ARG A 16 -7.35 -8.56 8.97
CA ARG A 16 -7.83 -7.62 7.97
C ARG A 16 -7.69 -6.22 8.56
N TYR A 17 -6.51 -5.63 8.41
CA TYR A 17 -6.27 -4.26 8.84
C TYR A 17 -7.00 -3.28 7.91
N THR A 18 -7.67 -2.30 8.49
CA THR A 18 -8.33 -1.21 7.76
C THR A 18 -7.31 -0.37 7.00
N ALA A 19 -7.74 0.34 5.94
CA ALA A 19 -6.86 1.22 5.19
C ALA A 19 -6.25 2.30 6.11
N GLN A 20 -7.08 2.94 6.93
CA GLN A 20 -6.67 3.98 7.88
C GLN A 20 -5.59 3.50 8.86
N PHE A 21 -5.73 2.27 9.39
CA PHE A 21 -4.71 1.70 10.27
C PHE A 21 -3.38 1.49 9.56
N LYS A 22 -3.42 0.98 8.32
CA LYS A 22 -2.21 0.79 7.52
C LYS A 22 -1.52 2.11 7.22
N GLU A 23 -2.28 3.15 6.92
CA GLU A 23 -1.73 4.48 6.65
C GLU A 23 -1.08 5.08 7.90
N GLN A 24 -1.75 5.04 9.06
CA GLN A 24 -1.17 5.51 10.32
C GLN A 24 0.10 4.73 10.70
N ALA A 25 0.11 3.41 10.50
CA ALA A 25 1.29 2.58 10.74
C ALA A 25 2.44 2.93 9.79
N LEU A 26 2.16 3.20 8.52
CA LEU A 26 3.16 3.60 7.54
C LEU A 26 3.68 5.02 7.78
N GLU A 27 2.83 5.94 8.22
CA GLU A 27 3.22 7.31 8.60
C GLU A 27 4.15 7.30 9.80
N ARG A 28 3.77 6.59 10.89
CA ARG A 28 4.68 6.35 12.02
C ARG A 28 5.98 5.70 11.57
N ALA A 29 5.93 4.73 10.66
CA ALA A 29 7.13 4.05 10.21
C ALA A 29 8.06 4.93 9.36
N ASP A 30 7.56 6.02 8.77
CA ASP A 30 8.36 7.03 8.08
C ASP A 30 9.12 7.93 9.07
N HIS A 31 8.46 8.29 10.19
CA HIS A 31 9.04 9.11 11.25
C HIS A 31 9.95 8.33 12.23
N ASP A 32 9.47 7.22 12.77
CA ASP A 32 10.12 6.42 13.83
C ASP A 32 10.93 5.23 13.29
N GLY A 33 10.68 4.84 12.04
CA GLY A 33 11.27 3.68 11.41
C GLY A 33 10.47 2.39 11.58
N ILE A 34 10.55 1.53 10.55
CA ILE A 34 9.91 0.21 10.49
C ILE A 34 10.18 -0.68 11.72
N PRO A 35 11.43 -0.79 12.27
CA PRO A 35 11.71 -1.70 13.38
C PRO A 35 10.98 -1.31 14.67
N LYS A 36 10.87 0.00 14.93
CA LYS A 36 10.23 0.54 16.13
C LYS A 36 8.71 0.36 16.06
N VAL A 37 8.12 0.70 14.91
CA VAL A 37 6.67 0.53 14.68
C VAL A 37 6.25 -0.94 14.61
N SER A 38 7.12 -1.81 14.09
CA SER A 38 6.92 -3.26 14.10
C SER A 38 6.79 -3.80 15.53
N GLN A 39 7.63 -3.33 16.45
CA GLN A 39 7.55 -3.70 17.87
C GLN A 39 6.32 -3.09 18.56
N ASP A 40 6.07 -1.79 18.37
CA ASP A 40 4.95 -1.06 18.99
C ASP A 40 3.59 -1.66 18.61
N LEU A 41 3.39 -1.97 17.33
CA LEU A 41 2.13 -2.50 16.81
C LEU A 41 2.04 -4.04 16.86
N GLY A 42 3.11 -4.73 17.27
CA GLY A 42 3.19 -6.20 17.24
C GLY A 42 3.02 -6.77 15.83
N LEU A 43 3.50 -6.06 14.81
CA LEU A 43 3.43 -6.46 13.40
C LEU A 43 4.78 -7.01 12.95
N ALA A 44 4.78 -8.01 12.07
CA ALA A 44 6.01 -8.43 11.42
C ALA A 44 6.56 -7.32 10.53
N GLY A 45 7.86 -7.03 10.58
CA GLY A 45 8.48 -5.99 9.75
C GLY A 45 8.22 -6.18 8.26
N VAL A 46 8.16 -7.44 7.79
CA VAL A 46 7.78 -7.81 6.42
C VAL A 46 6.39 -7.29 6.01
N THR A 47 5.44 -7.23 6.94
CA THR A 47 4.08 -6.70 6.70
C THR A 47 4.13 -5.21 6.42
N LEU A 48 4.91 -4.45 7.22
CA LEU A 48 5.07 -3.01 7.01
C LEU A 48 5.80 -2.70 5.70
N TYR A 49 6.84 -3.47 5.36
CA TYR A 49 7.49 -3.36 4.04
C TYR A 49 6.52 -3.64 2.89
N ALA A 50 5.71 -4.69 2.98
CA ALA A 50 4.72 -5.02 1.97
C ALA A 50 3.67 -3.90 1.81
N TRP A 51 3.19 -3.31 2.91
CA TRP A 51 2.27 -2.18 2.85
C TRP A 51 2.93 -0.93 2.25
N ARG A 52 4.20 -0.66 2.57
CA ARG A 52 4.96 0.45 1.98
C ARG A 52 5.10 0.29 0.47
N ALA A 53 5.47 -0.92 0.02
CA ALA A 53 5.55 -1.25 -1.40
C ALA A 53 4.20 -1.10 -2.09
N LYS A 54 3.10 -1.49 -1.44
CA LYS A 54 1.75 -1.34 -1.98
C LYS A 54 1.31 0.12 -2.05
N ARG A 55 1.61 0.93 -1.03
CA ARG A 55 1.33 2.39 -1.01
C ARG A 55 2.01 3.09 -2.19
N ARG A 56 3.26 2.74 -2.48
CA ARG A 56 4.00 3.28 -3.64
C ARG A 56 3.37 2.88 -4.97
N GLN A 57 3.01 1.61 -5.14
CA GLN A 57 2.34 1.13 -6.36
C GLN A 57 0.98 1.81 -6.57
N THR A 58 0.15 1.92 -5.53
CA THR A 58 -1.14 2.59 -5.63
C THR A 58 -0.99 4.09 -5.91
N GLY A 59 -0.01 4.75 -5.27
CA GLY A 59 0.27 6.16 -5.54
C GLY A 59 0.73 6.40 -6.98
N GLN A 60 1.60 5.54 -7.51
CA GLN A 60 2.06 5.64 -8.90
C GLN A 60 0.92 5.41 -9.90
N LEU A 61 0.03 4.45 -9.64
CA LEU A 61 -1.14 4.19 -10.47
C LEU A 61 -2.17 5.33 -10.45
N PHE A 62 -2.27 6.05 -9.34
CA PHE A 62 -3.15 7.20 -9.21
C PHE A 62 -2.61 8.42 -9.98
N GLU A 63 -1.31 8.70 -9.88
CA GLU A 63 -0.67 9.79 -10.61
C GLU A 63 -0.71 9.56 -12.13
N ASP A 64 -0.50 8.33 -12.58
CA ASP A 64 -0.59 7.95 -14.00
C ASP A 64 -2.01 8.14 -14.57
N GLN A 65 -3.04 7.69 -13.85
CA GLN A 65 -4.43 7.93 -14.24
C GLN A 65 -4.80 9.42 -14.30
N LYS A 66 -4.30 10.22 -13.35
CA LYS A 66 -4.52 11.67 -13.33
C LYS A 66 -3.86 12.35 -14.53
N LEU A 67 -2.65 11.92 -14.91
CA LEU A 67 -1.95 12.42 -16.08
C LEU A 67 -2.72 12.09 -17.36
N GLN A 68 -3.14 10.83 -17.53
CA GLN A 68 -3.96 10.41 -18.66
C GLN A 68 -5.29 11.19 -18.74
N GLN A 69 -5.93 11.44 -17.61
CA GLN A 69 -7.17 12.22 -17.58
C GLN A 69 -6.94 13.69 -17.95
N ALA A 70 -5.82 14.29 -17.55
CA ALA A 70 -5.43 15.64 -17.95
C ALA A 70 -5.13 15.73 -19.46
N GLU A 71 -4.46 14.73 -20.03
CA GLU A 71 -4.19 14.64 -21.47
C GLU A 71 -5.50 14.49 -22.28
N LEU A 72 -6.41 13.62 -21.84
CA LEU A 72 -7.74 13.46 -22.44
C LEU A 72 -8.58 14.74 -22.35
N ALA A 73 -8.51 15.47 -21.23
CA ALA A 73 -9.20 16.74 -21.06
C ALA A 73 -8.68 17.81 -22.04
N ARG A 74 -7.35 17.89 -22.21
CA ARG A 74 -6.72 18.78 -23.20
C ARG A 74 -7.15 18.42 -24.63
N LEU A 75 -7.19 17.13 -24.98
CA LEU A 75 -7.59 16.69 -26.31
C LEU A 75 -9.06 17.04 -26.61
N LYS A 76 -9.96 16.89 -25.64
CA LYS A 76 -11.37 17.29 -25.79
C LYS A 76 -11.56 18.80 -26.00
N LEU A 77 -10.73 19.63 -25.36
CA LEU A 77 -10.77 21.07 -25.53
C LEU A 77 -10.24 21.54 -26.89
N VAL A 78 -9.22 20.87 -27.44
CA VAL A 78 -8.63 21.24 -28.74
C VAL A 78 -9.44 20.66 -29.91
N GLY A 79 -10.11 19.52 -29.71
CA GLY A 79 -10.98 18.88 -30.72
C GLY A 79 -12.39 19.47 -30.83
N GLN A 80 -12.77 20.38 -29.94
CA GLN A 80 -14.05 21.10 -29.98
C GLN A 80 -13.82 22.57 -30.32
N SER A 81 -13.02 22.83 -31.35
CA SER A 81 -13.10 24.11 -32.06
C SER A 81 -14.31 24.02 -32.99
N PRO A 82 -15.37 24.82 -32.81
CA PRO A 82 -16.46 24.86 -33.77
C PRO A 82 -15.91 25.43 -35.08
N ASN A 83 -15.75 24.57 -36.08
CA ASN A 83 -15.82 24.99 -37.46
C ASN A 83 -17.32 25.08 -37.78
N GLY A 84 -17.81 26.31 -37.91
CA GLY A 84 -19.22 26.63 -38.16
C GLY A 84 -19.52 28.05 -37.74
#